data_AF-A0ABD5WU09-F1
#
_entry.id   AF-A0ABD5WU09-F1
#
_cell.length_a   1.000
_cell.length_b   1.000
_cell.length_c   1.000
_cell.angle_alpha   90.00
_cell.angle_beta   90.00
_cell.angle_gamma   90.00
#
_symmetry.space_group_name_H-M   'P 1'
#
loop_
_entity.id
_entity.type
_entity.pdbx_description
1 polymer ?
#
loop_
_entity_poly.entity_id
_entity_poly.type
_entity_poly.pdbx_seq_one_letter_code
_entity_poly.pdbx_strand_id
1 'polypeptide(L)'
;MEVNCEGCAGCCIDWRPLGAPDDREREGRYRALDDTYHMVPLSRDEIRGFVDDGLGDALVPRLFASDGPRTTEVDGHRVAAIDGRPAFLVGLRKSPKPVAPFDGDRVWLDACTFLDPDTLRCRIHDSERYPDRCRTYPGHNLELDAATECERVERVHGEAGQRLRDDDVPEDLSPPPLGPRALGSTVFLHPEPDALDGAVSRLIAGEATAADRATFVASAAASAPGTAEVNPERFERERERVLAADSWVSAADAEWRAAADRRGSRVDDAPDATAVEEAGGAPSTGEWTPAE
;
A
#
# COMPACT_ATOMS: atom_id res chain seq x y z
N MET A 1 -11.67 -3.14 22.04
CA MET A 1 -11.27 -1.89 21.36
C MET A 1 -11.91 -1.89 19.99
N GLU A 2 -12.87 -1.00 19.76
CA GLU A 2 -13.48 -0.86 18.44
C GLU A 2 -12.57 0.01 17.57
N VAL A 3 -11.47 -0.55 17.07
CA VAL A 3 -11.02 -0.10 15.76
C VAL A 3 -11.92 -0.83 14.80
N ASN A 4 -12.82 -0.12 14.15
CA ASN A 4 -13.69 -0.70 13.13
C ASN A 4 -12.92 -1.23 11.89
N CYS A 5 -11.60 -1.46 12.01
CA CYS A 5 -10.73 -2.22 11.12
C CYS A 5 -10.93 -3.73 11.29
N GLU A 6 -12.15 -4.20 11.54
CA GLU A 6 -12.45 -5.63 11.62
C GLU A 6 -12.03 -6.30 10.30
N GLY A 7 -11.13 -7.27 10.36
CA GLY A 7 -10.55 -7.91 9.18
C GLY A 7 -9.39 -7.17 8.47
N CYS A 8 -9.01 -5.93 8.85
CA CYS A 8 -7.77 -5.30 8.35
C CYS A 8 -6.57 -5.52 9.31
N ALA A 9 -5.39 -5.65 8.72
CA ALA A 9 -4.13 -5.50 9.43
C ALA A 9 -3.88 -4.02 9.78
N GLY A 10 -3.20 -3.74 10.90
CA GLY A 10 -2.79 -2.38 11.27
C GLY A 10 -2.00 -1.60 10.20
N CYS A 11 -1.60 -2.23 9.08
CA CYS A 11 -0.99 -1.56 7.94
C CYS A 11 -1.92 -0.58 7.20
N CYS A 12 -3.24 -0.58 7.42
CA CYS A 12 -4.19 0.30 6.75
C CYS A 12 -3.95 1.82 7.04
N ILE A 13 -3.40 2.18 8.21
CA ILE A 13 -3.23 3.58 8.68
C ILE A 13 -1.77 3.82 9.09
N ASP A 14 -1.23 5.02 8.89
CA ASP A 14 0.03 5.46 9.49
C ASP A 14 -0.17 5.87 10.95
N TRP A 15 0.21 5.00 11.88
CA TRP A 15 0.03 5.20 13.33
C TRP A 15 1.13 6.03 13.99
N ARG A 16 2.22 6.35 13.28
CA ARG A 16 3.37 7.08 13.85
C ARG A 16 2.96 8.41 14.52
N PRO A 17 2.07 9.23 13.92
CA PRO A 17 1.65 10.50 14.53
C PRO A 17 0.85 10.33 15.83
N LEU A 18 0.28 9.15 16.07
CA LEU A 18 -0.48 8.84 17.28
C LEU A 18 0.37 8.29 18.44
N GLY A 19 1.70 8.30 18.29
CA GLY A 19 2.62 7.86 19.35
C GLY A 19 2.97 6.38 19.30
N ALA A 20 2.67 5.70 18.18
CA ALA A 20 3.16 4.37 17.86
C ALA A 20 4.30 4.46 16.83
N PRO A 21 5.52 4.91 17.23
CA PRO A 21 6.61 5.10 16.30
C PRO A 21 7.01 3.78 15.63
N ASP A 22 7.42 3.90 14.38
CA ASP A 22 7.95 2.80 13.60
C ASP A 22 8.90 3.29 12.52
N ASP A 23 9.98 2.57 12.32
CA ASP A 23 10.91 2.80 11.22
C ASP A 23 11.43 1.49 10.60
N ARG A 24 10.76 0.35 10.85
CA ARG A 24 11.22 -0.98 10.38
C ARG A 24 11.42 -1.07 8.86
N GLU A 25 10.70 -0.26 8.09
CA GLU A 25 10.80 -0.16 6.63
C GLU A 25 12.13 0.46 6.15
N ARG A 26 12.81 1.19 7.05
CA ARG A 26 14.14 1.77 6.83
C ARG A 26 15.24 1.02 7.59
N GLU A 27 14.90 -0.09 8.24
CA GLU A 27 15.85 -0.97 8.89
C GLU A 27 16.39 -2.05 7.92
N GLY A 28 17.57 -2.59 8.23
CA GLY A 28 18.16 -3.69 7.47
C GLY A 28 18.85 -3.26 6.16
N ARG A 29 19.04 -4.24 5.26
CA ARG A 29 19.89 -4.11 4.06
C ARG A 29 19.23 -3.32 2.92
N TYR A 30 17.91 -3.39 2.83
CA TYR A 30 17.12 -2.73 1.79
C TYR A 30 16.18 -1.76 2.49
N ARG A 31 16.41 -0.46 2.29
CA ARG A 31 15.70 0.60 3.00
C ARG A 31 14.71 1.25 2.05
N ALA A 32 13.44 1.30 2.39
CA ALA A 32 12.44 1.97 1.57
C ALA A 32 12.87 3.42 1.30
N LEU A 33 12.76 3.85 0.03
CA LEU A 33 13.11 5.21 -0.38
C LEU A 33 11.97 6.21 -0.12
N ASP A 34 10.72 5.74 -0.13
CA ASP A 34 9.54 6.51 0.24
C ASP A 34 9.26 6.47 1.75
N ASP A 35 8.33 7.33 2.21
CA ASP A 35 7.87 7.36 3.61
C ASP A 35 6.51 6.68 3.84
N THR A 36 6.05 5.84 2.90
CA THR A 36 4.76 5.17 3.03
C THR A 36 4.81 4.16 4.19
N TYR A 37 3.86 4.25 5.10
CA TYR A 37 3.80 3.33 6.24
C TYR A 37 3.33 1.94 5.78
N HIS A 38 4.05 0.86 6.13
CA HIS A 38 3.64 -0.54 5.95
C HIS A 38 2.96 -0.83 4.60
N MET A 39 3.72 -0.69 3.52
CA MET A 39 3.18 -0.96 2.19
C MET A 39 3.06 -2.47 1.98
N VAL A 40 1.83 -2.94 1.78
CA VAL A 40 1.55 -4.34 1.49
C VAL A 40 1.91 -4.63 0.03
N PRO A 41 2.89 -5.52 -0.25
CA PRO A 41 3.30 -5.80 -1.61
C PRO A 41 2.30 -6.75 -2.27
N LEU A 42 1.75 -6.31 -3.40
CA LEU A 42 0.83 -7.09 -4.22
C LEU A 42 1.59 -8.04 -5.14
N SER A 43 0.97 -9.19 -5.40
CA SER A 43 1.38 -10.09 -6.47
C SER A 43 1.03 -9.50 -7.83
N ARG A 44 1.71 -10.00 -8.86
CA ARG A 44 1.46 -9.68 -10.26
C ARG A 44 0.01 -9.88 -10.66
N ASP A 45 -0.62 -10.94 -10.19
CA ASP A 45 -1.97 -11.29 -10.61
C ASP A 45 -3.00 -10.39 -9.92
N GLU A 46 -2.77 -9.98 -8.66
CA GLU A 46 -3.54 -8.91 -8.00
C GLU A 46 -3.38 -7.58 -8.73
N ILE A 47 -2.14 -7.19 -9.07
CA ILE A 47 -1.86 -5.97 -9.84
C ILE A 47 -2.62 -5.96 -11.17
N ARG A 48 -2.62 -7.10 -11.88
CA ARG A 48 -3.41 -7.26 -13.11
C ARG A 48 -4.89 -7.12 -12.86
N GLY A 49 -5.42 -7.71 -11.80
CA GLY A 49 -6.83 -7.54 -11.41
C GLY A 49 -7.21 -6.07 -11.25
N PHE A 50 -6.40 -5.28 -10.53
CA PHE A 50 -6.62 -3.83 -10.39
C PHE A 50 -6.55 -3.09 -11.73
N VAL A 51 -5.56 -3.38 -12.58
CA VAL A 51 -5.46 -2.78 -13.92
C VAL A 51 -6.64 -3.19 -14.79
N ASP A 52 -7.09 -4.44 -14.67
CA ASP A 52 -8.19 -4.99 -15.45
C ASP A 52 -9.52 -4.30 -15.16
N ASP A 53 -9.72 -3.93 -13.90
CA ASP A 53 -10.91 -3.24 -13.40
C ASP A 53 -10.84 -1.71 -13.56
N GLY A 54 -9.77 -1.18 -14.18
CA GLY A 54 -9.59 0.27 -14.34
C GLY A 54 -9.16 1.00 -13.06
N LEU A 55 -8.66 0.28 -12.06
CA LEU A 55 -8.16 0.79 -10.78
C LEU A 55 -6.62 0.85 -10.74
N GLY A 56 -5.98 0.96 -11.90
CA GLY A 56 -4.51 1.04 -12.00
C GLY A 56 -3.92 2.25 -11.26
N ASP A 57 -4.71 3.31 -11.06
CA ASP A 57 -4.34 4.52 -10.34
C ASP A 57 -4.39 4.37 -8.80
N ALA A 58 -4.96 3.27 -8.29
CA ALA A 58 -4.87 2.86 -6.89
C ALA A 58 -3.52 2.24 -6.50
N LEU A 59 -2.66 1.96 -7.48
CA LEU A 59 -1.39 1.27 -7.30
C LEU A 59 -0.22 2.25 -7.23
N VAL A 60 0.74 1.96 -6.35
CA VAL A 60 1.95 2.76 -6.17
C VAL A 60 3.19 1.86 -6.09
N PRO A 61 4.31 2.23 -6.76
CA PRO A 61 5.56 1.48 -6.63
C PRO A 61 6.35 1.91 -5.38
N ARG A 62 7.20 1.00 -4.88
CA ARG A 62 8.23 1.27 -3.88
C ARG A 62 9.57 0.77 -4.34
N LEU A 63 10.58 1.63 -4.24
CA LEU A 63 11.98 1.31 -4.47
C LEU A 63 12.76 1.30 -3.15
N PHE A 64 13.91 0.64 -3.18
CA PHE A 64 14.74 0.46 -1.99
C PHE A 64 16.15 0.95 -2.26
N ALA A 65 16.71 1.70 -1.31
CA ALA A 65 18.14 1.96 -1.25
C ALA A 65 18.87 0.70 -0.77
N SER A 66 20.09 0.50 -1.26
CA SER A 66 21.01 -0.48 -0.68
C SER A 66 22.45 -0.03 -0.80
N ASP A 67 23.25 -0.37 0.20
CA ASP A 67 24.71 -0.19 0.19
C ASP A 67 25.45 -1.43 -0.34
N GLY A 68 24.69 -2.45 -0.77
CA GLY A 68 25.25 -3.69 -1.30
C GLY A 68 25.75 -3.57 -2.76
N PRO A 69 26.39 -4.63 -3.27
CA PRO A 69 26.98 -4.63 -4.61
C PRO A 69 25.96 -4.74 -5.76
N ARG A 70 24.69 -4.99 -5.45
CA ARG A 70 23.61 -5.21 -6.42
C ARG A 70 22.71 -3.97 -6.46
N THR A 71 23.23 -2.92 -7.07
CA THR A 71 22.62 -1.59 -7.10
C THR A 71 22.82 -0.93 -8.45
N THR A 72 22.01 0.07 -8.73
CA THR A 72 22.14 0.98 -9.86
C THR A 72 21.80 2.40 -9.40
N GLU A 73 22.37 3.42 -10.05
CA GLU A 73 22.11 4.81 -9.72
C GLU A 73 20.96 5.33 -10.57
N VAL A 74 19.91 5.86 -9.95
CA VAL A 74 18.77 6.51 -10.62
C VAL A 74 18.46 7.79 -9.85
N ASP A 75 18.39 8.93 -10.54
CA ASP A 75 18.14 10.24 -9.94
C ASP A 75 19.09 10.59 -8.77
N GLY A 76 20.34 10.09 -8.80
CA GLY A 76 21.30 10.28 -7.71
C GLY A 76 21.05 9.42 -6.46
N HIS A 77 20.14 8.45 -6.55
CA HIS A 77 19.88 7.45 -5.52
C HIS A 77 20.44 6.08 -5.92
N ARG A 78 21.11 5.43 -4.97
CA ARG A 78 21.59 4.05 -5.13
C ARG A 78 20.47 3.05 -4.87
N VAL A 79 19.77 2.69 -5.93
CA VAL A 79 18.61 1.79 -5.90
C VAL A 79 19.05 0.33 -5.97
N ALA A 80 18.41 -0.54 -5.20
CA ALA A 80 18.58 -1.99 -5.28
C ALA A 80 18.26 -2.49 -6.70
N ALA A 81 19.10 -3.37 -7.25
CA ALA A 81 18.99 -3.76 -8.64
C ALA A 81 19.38 -5.23 -8.88
N ILE A 82 18.90 -5.79 -9.98
CA ILE A 82 19.36 -7.08 -10.52
C ILE A 82 19.77 -6.86 -11.96
N ASP A 83 21.02 -7.20 -12.29
CA ASP A 83 21.61 -6.98 -13.62
C ASP A 83 21.45 -5.53 -14.12
N GLY A 84 21.68 -4.56 -13.23
CA GLY A 84 21.55 -3.13 -13.53
C GLY A 84 20.12 -2.60 -13.59
N ARG A 85 19.11 -3.46 -13.45
CA ARG A 85 17.69 -3.07 -13.49
C ARG A 85 17.13 -2.79 -12.08
N PRO A 86 16.54 -1.61 -11.83
CA PRO A 86 15.94 -1.25 -10.56
C PRO A 86 14.89 -2.27 -10.11
N ALA A 87 15.03 -2.77 -8.89
CA ALA A 87 14.07 -3.66 -8.26
C ALA A 87 13.05 -2.85 -7.44
N PHE A 88 11.78 -3.23 -7.54
CA PHE A 88 10.69 -2.54 -6.89
C PHE A 88 9.56 -3.50 -6.47
N LEU A 89 8.71 -3.03 -5.56
CA LEU A 89 7.43 -3.63 -5.19
C LEU A 89 6.29 -2.74 -5.66
N VAL A 90 5.08 -3.28 -5.77
CA VAL A 90 3.85 -2.50 -6.01
C VAL A 90 2.87 -2.79 -4.89
N GLY A 91 2.18 -1.76 -4.42
CA GLY A 91 1.24 -1.83 -3.32
C GLY A 91 0.07 -0.88 -3.54
N LEU A 92 -0.82 -0.83 -2.56
CA LEU A 92 -1.94 0.11 -2.56
C LEU A 92 -1.50 1.50 -2.11
N ARG A 93 -2.03 2.51 -2.80
CA ARG A 93 -1.78 3.92 -2.48
C ARG A 93 -2.36 4.29 -1.11
N LYS A 94 -1.68 5.24 -0.45
CA LYS A 94 -2.18 5.93 0.74
C LYS A 94 -2.45 7.40 0.46
N SER A 95 -3.52 7.92 1.04
CA SER A 95 -3.96 9.32 0.97
C SER A 95 -4.15 9.88 2.37
N PRO A 96 -3.96 11.20 2.57
CA PRO A 96 -4.21 11.81 3.87
C PRO A 96 -5.72 11.87 4.12
N LYS A 97 -6.23 11.11 5.08
CA LYS A 97 -7.67 11.05 5.39
C LYS A 97 -7.97 11.52 6.83
N PRO A 98 -9.16 12.10 7.07
CA PRO A 98 -9.56 12.61 8.39
C PRO A 98 -10.14 11.47 9.25
N VAL A 99 -9.27 10.63 9.79
CA VAL A 99 -9.66 9.42 10.54
C VAL A 99 -9.79 9.70 12.04
N ALA A 100 -10.70 9.01 12.72
CA ALA A 100 -10.85 9.04 14.18
C ALA A 100 -10.68 7.63 14.79
N PRO A 101 -9.45 7.15 15.02
CA PRO A 101 -9.22 5.88 15.70
C PRO A 101 -9.59 5.96 17.20
N PHE A 102 -10.05 4.85 17.77
CA PHE A 102 -10.29 4.66 19.23
C PHE A 102 -11.28 5.66 19.86
N ASP A 103 -12.33 6.05 19.13
CA ASP A 103 -13.29 7.09 19.56
C ASP A 103 -12.63 8.46 19.88
N GLY A 104 -11.41 8.67 19.37
CA GLY A 104 -10.66 9.90 19.54
C GLY A 104 -11.11 11.03 18.61
N ASP A 105 -10.42 12.16 18.72
CA ASP A 105 -10.61 13.27 17.77
C ASP A 105 -10.15 12.87 16.36
N ARG A 106 -10.85 13.37 15.33
CA ARG A 106 -10.42 13.23 13.93
C ARG A 106 -9.06 13.90 13.73
N VAL A 107 -8.14 13.18 13.08
CA VAL A 107 -6.79 13.65 12.73
C VAL A 107 -6.46 13.30 11.28
N TRP A 108 -5.61 14.11 10.65
CA TRP A 108 -5.11 13.83 9.31
C TRP A 108 -4.03 12.74 9.34
N LEU A 109 -4.34 11.52 8.88
CA LEU A 109 -3.38 10.41 8.79
C LEU A 109 -3.34 9.84 7.37
N ASP A 110 -2.17 9.35 6.97
CA ASP A 110 -2.09 8.59 5.71
C ASP A 110 -2.75 7.22 5.89
N ALA A 111 -3.81 6.99 5.12
CA ALA A 111 -4.59 5.78 5.15
C ALA A 111 -4.68 5.14 3.75
N CYS A 112 -4.82 3.82 3.70
CA CYS A 112 -5.07 3.08 2.46
C CYS A 112 -6.23 3.71 1.69
N THR A 113 -6.10 3.82 0.37
CA THR A 113 -7.13 4.44 -0.47
C THR A 113 -8.50 3.80 -0.29
N PHE A 114 -8.57 2.50 0.00
CA PHE A 114 -9.83 1.76 0.20
C PHE A 114 -10.33 1.77 1.65
N LEU A 115 -9.62 2.41 2.59
CA LEU A 115 -10.09 2.56 3.96
C LEU A 115 -11.09 3.72 4.02
N ASP A 116 -12.32 3.45 4.40
CA ASP A 116 -13.29 4.50 4.68
C ASP A 116 -12.86 5.27 5.94
N PRO A 117 -12.76 6.61 5.90
CA PRO A 117 -12.25 7.37 7.04
C PRO A 117 -13.25 7.55 8.18
N ASP A 118 -14.54 7.40 7.92
CA ASP A 118 -15.61 7.54 8.91
C ASP A 118 -15.83 6.23 9.65
N THR A 119 -15.81 5.11 8.93
CA THR A 119 -16.07 3.78 9.50
C THR A 119 -14.81 3.00 9.78
N LEU A 120 -13.64 3.39 9.27
CA LEU A 120 -12.38 2.62 9.33
C LEU A 120 -12.48 1.21 8.74
N ARG A 121 -13.48 0.96 7.89
CA ARG A 121 -13.67 -0.32 7.19
C ARG A 121 -13.01 -0.31 5.83
N CYS A 122 -12.52 -1.46 5.39
CA CYS A 122 -12.01 -1.63 4.04
C CYS A 122 -13.19 -1.79 3.06
N ARG A 123 -13.33 -0.85 2.12
CA ARG A 123 -14.39 -0.82 1.08
C ARG A 123 -14.42 -2.06 0.18
N ILE A 124 -13.31 -2.80 0.12
CA ILE A 124 -13.16 -3.97 -0.76
C ILE A 124 -12.98 -5.28 0.02
N HIS A 125 -13.17 -5.30 1.35
CA HIS A 125 -12.89 -6.46 2.21
C HIS A 125 -13.57 -7.76 1.74
N ASP A 126 -14.86 -7.67 1.44
CA ASP A 126 -15.68 -8.82 1.04
C ASP A 126 -15.72 -9.03 -0.48
N SER A 127 -14.87 -8.31 -1.22
CA SER A 127 -14.79 -8.41 -2.66
C SER A 127 -13.68 -9.37 -3.09
N GLU A 128 -13.79 -9.89 -4.31
CA GLU A 128 -12.71 -10.64 -4.97
C GLU A 128 -11.42 -9.82 -5.18
N ARG A 129 -11.48 -8.49 -4.95
CA ARG A 129 -10.34 -7.58 -5.07
C ARG A 129 -9.63 -7.32 -3.75
N TYR A 130 -10.11 -7.88 -2.65
CA TYR A 130 -9.37 -7.83 -1.40
C TYR A 130 -8.04 -8.57 -1.57
N PRO A 131 -6.88 -7.88 -1.44
CA PRO A 131 -5.61 -8.54 -1.64
C PRO A 131 -5.40 -9.70 -0.66
N ASP A 132 -4.91 -10.82 -1.17
CA ASP A 132 -4.58 -12.01 -0.36
C ASP A 132 -3.55 -11.66 0.72
N ARG A 133 -2.65 -10.73 0.41
CA ARG A 133 -1.68 -10.22 1.38
C ARG A 133 -2.31 -9.40 2.50
N CYS A 134 -3.37 -8.63 2.23
CA CYS A 134 -4.11 -7.95 3.29
C CYS A 134 -4.79 -8.97 4.23
N ARG A 135 -5.29 -10.09 3.68
CA ARG A 135 -5.88 -11.20 4.45
C ARG A 135 -4.86 -11.95 5.31
N THR A 136 -3.69 -12.25 4.76
CA THR A 136 -2.70 -13.16 5.35
C THR A 136 -1.59 -12.49 6.17
N TYR A 137 -1.32 -11.19 5.97
CA TYR A 137 -0.16 -10.51 6.54
C TYR A 137 -0.04 -10.66 8.07
N PRO A 138 -1.10 -10.47 8.89
CA PRO A 138 -0.93 -10.63 10.32
C PRO A 138 -0.71 -12.08 10.72
N GLY A 139 -1.27 -13.05 10.00
CA GLY A 139 -0.98 -14.47 10.19
C GLY A 139 0.51 -14.78 9.98
N HIS A 140 1.14 -14.21 8.96
CA HIS A 140 2.60 -14.39 8.73
C HIS A 140 3.44 -13.80 9.85
N ASN A 141 3.05 -12.67 10.43
CA ASN A 141 3.79 -12.12 11.57
C ASN A 141 3.67 -13.00 12.81
N LEU A 142 2.49 -13.54 13.08
CA LEU A 142 2.26 -14.50 14.18
C LEU A 142 3.06 -15.79 13.98
N GLU A 143 3.05 -16.35 12.76
CA GLU A 143 3.82 -17.56 12.41
C GLU A 143 5.34 -17.37 12.62
N LEU A 144 5.84 -16.15 12.37
CA LEU A 144 7.25 -15.80 12.50
C LEU A 144 7.65 -15.32 13.91
N ASP A 145 6.72 -15.34 14.88
CA ASP A 145 6.92 -14.76 16.22
C ASP A 145 7.43 -13.31 16.15
N ALA A 146 6.93 -12.57 15.16
CA ALA A 146 7.30 -11.19 14.90
C ALA A 146 6.23 -10.25 15.46
N ALA A 147 6.67 -9.19 16.15
CA ALA A 147 5.76 -8.18 16.70
C ALA A 147 4.88 -7.56 15.61
N THR A 148 3.57 -7.76 15.76
CA THR A 148 2.54 -7.26 14.83
C THR A 148 2.31 -5.76 15.01
N GLU A 149 1.75 -5.14 13.98
CA GLU A 149 1.27 -3.75 14.10
C GLU A 149 0.18 -3.61 15.16
N CYS A 150 -0.71 -4.60 15.23
CA CYS A 150 -1.80 -4.65 16.19
C CYS A 150 -1.26 -4.57 17.62
N GLU A 151 -0.32 -5.44 18.00
CA GLU A 151 0.28 -5.44 19.35
C GLU A 151 1.02 -4.13 19.68
N ARG A 152 1.61 -3.47 18.67
CA ARG A 152 2.28 -2.20 18.88
C ARG A 152 1.29 -1.08 19.17
N VAL A 153 0.21 -1.02 18.41
CA VAL A 153 -0.87 -0.05 18.58
C VAL A 153 -1.60 -0.29 19.90
N GLU A 154 -1.90 -1.55 20.23
CA GLU A 154 -2.46 -1.97 21.52
C GLU A 154 -1.61 -1.53 22.70
N ARG A 155 -0.28 -1.58 22.59
CA ARG A 155 0.60 -1.13 23.67
C ARG A 155 0.47 0.35 24.00
N VAL A 156 0.10 1.17 23.01
CA VAL A 156 0.01 2.62 23.15
C VAL A 156 -1.42 3.05 23.48
N HIS A 157 -2.42 2.43 22.85
CA HIS A 157 -3.82 2.85 22.90
C HIS A 157 -4.74 1.82 23.58
N GLY A 158 -4.25 0.63 23.89
CA GLY A 158 -5.02 -0.46 24.47
C GLY A 158 -5.06 -0.52 25.97
N GLU A 159 -6.20 -0.97 26.47
CA GLU A 159 -6.34 -1.42 27.84
C GLU A 159 -5.76 -2.83 28.00
N ALA A 160 -5.27 -3.14 29.20
CA ALA A 160 -4.74 -4.47 29.49
C ALA A 160 -5.80 -5.56 29.22
N GLY A 161 -5.48 -6.51 28.34
CA GLY A 161 -6.36 -7.61 27.96
C GLY A 161 -7.29 -7.32 26.77
N GLN A 162 -7.27 -6.10 26.20
CA GLN A 162 -7.93 -5.84 24.92
C GLN A 162 -6.99 -6.15 23.76
N ARG A 163 -7.49 -6.89 22.77
CA ARG A 163 -6.77 -7.26 21.55
C ARG A 163 -7.48 -6.70 20.33
N LEU A 164 -6.71 -6.17 19.38
CA LEU A 164 -7.14 -5.75 18.05
C LEU A 164 -7.27 -6.94 17.10
N ARG A 165 -6.48 -7.98 17.33
CA ARG A 165 -6.56 -9.24 16.58
C ARG A 165 -6.20 -10.42 17.46
N ASP A 166 -6.83 -11.55 17.15
CA ASP A 166 -6.46 -12.88 17.64
C ASP A 166 -4.96 -13.17 17.44
N ASP A 167 -4.34 -13.87 18.40
CA ASP A 167 -2.96 -14.37 18.31
C ASP A 167 -2.84 -15.73 17.62
N ASP A 168 -3.94 -16.38 17.30
CA ASP A 168 -3.89 -17.66 16.61
C ASP A 168 -3.42 -17.50 15.15
N VAL A 169 -2.41 -18.30 14.80
CA VAL A 169 -1.96 -18.46 13.41
C VAL A 169 -3.07 -19.19 12.64
N PRO A 170 -3.61 -18.62 11.55
CA PRO A 170 -4.64 -19.29 10.77
C PRO A 170 -4.18 -20.66 10.27
N GLU A 171 -5.01 -21.70 10.44
CA GLU A 171 -4.66 -23.08 10.06
C GLU A 171 -4.35 -23.25 8.56
N ASP A 172 -4.91 -22.38 7.72
CA ASP A 172 -4.79 -22.37 6.25
C ASP A 172 -3.82 -21.29 5.72
N LEU A 173 -2.95 -20.76 6.58
CA LEU A 173 -1.99 -19.73 6.20
C LEU A 173 -1.03 -20.23 5.11
N SER A 174 -1.17 -19.66 3.92
CA SER A 174 -0.26 -19.94 2.81
C SER A 174 1.15 -19.40 3.09
N PRO A 175 2.24 -20.02 2.59
CA PRO A 175 3.60 -19.52 2.82
C PRO A 175 3.80 -18.09 2.31
N PRO A 176 4.68 -17.27 2.92
CA PRO A 176 4.93 -15.90 2.46
C PRO A 176 5.40 -15.82 0.98
N PRO A 177 4.76 -14.99 0.13
CA PRO A 177 5.16 -14.73 -1.27
C PRO A 177 6.56 -14.15 -1.55
N LEU A 178 7.50 -14.19 -0.59
CA LEU A 178 8.89 -13.75 -0.77
C LEU A 178 9.87 -14.92 -0.93
N GLY A 179 9.36 -16.11 -1.29
CA GLY A 179 10.19 -17.28 -1.58
C GLY A 179 11.01 -17.17 -2.88
N PRO A 180 11.74 -18.23 -3.27
CA PRO A 180 12.62 -18.24 -4.45
C PRO A 180 11.98 -17.87 -5.79
N ARG A 181 10.64 -17.86 -5.88
CA ARG A 181 9.85 -17.49 -7.07
C ARG A 181 9.29 -16.06 -7.02
N ALA A 182 9.73 -15.24 -6.07
CA ALA A 182 9.22 -13.88 -5.88
C ALA A 182 9.56 -12.94 -7.06
N LEU A 183 10.68 -13.17 -7.75
CA LEU A 183 11.05 -12.38 -8.93
C LEU A 183 10.00 -12.54 -10.03
N GLY A 184 9.49 -11.44 -10.57
CA GLY A 184 8.43 -11.39 -11.56
C GLY A 184 7.04 -11.76 -11.04
N SER A 185 6.91 -12.10 -9.76
CA SER A 185 5.65 -12.45 -9.09
C SER A 185 5.23 -11.42 -8.05
N THR A 186 6.18 -10.91 -7.26
CA THR A 186 5.96 -9.90 -6.19
C THR A 186 7.08 -8.86 -6.19
N VAL A 187 8.30 -9.28 -6.53
CA VAL A 187 9.46 -8.41 -6.75
C VAL A 187 9.63 -8.21 -8.25
N PHE A 188 9.60 -6.96 -8.71
CA PHE A 188 9.62 -6.62 -10.13
C PHE A 188 10.90 -5.86 -10.48
N LEU A 189 11.27 -5.89 -11.76
CA LEU A 189 12.40 -5.13 -12.29
C LEU A 189 11.91 -4.17 -13.36
N HIS A 190 12.35 -2.91 -13.31
CA HIS A 190 12.09 -1.98 -14.39
C HIS A 190 13.00 -2.31 -15.58
N PRO A 191 12.46 -2.54 -16.80
CA PRO A 191 13.27 -3.01 -17.93
C PRO A 191 14.26 -1.95 -18.42
N GLU A 192 13.94 -0.66 -18.25
CA GLU A 192 14.71 0.47 -18.78
C GLU A 192 15.01 1.48 -17.66
N PRO A 193 16.21 1.45 -17.04
CA PRO A 193 16.54 2.35 -15.93
C PRO A 193 16.53 3.83 -16.34
N ASP A 194 17.00 4.14 -17.55
CA ASP A 194 17.09 5.51 -18.06
C ASP A 194 15.70 6.15 -18.28
N ALA A 195 14.65 5.33 -18.45
CA ALA A 195 13.28 5.81 -18.56
C ALA A 195 12.71 6.31 -17.22
N LEU A 196 13.44 6.13 -16.11
CA LEU A 196 13.04 6.56 -14.78
C LEU A 196 13.57 7.94 -14.38
N ASP A 197 14.21 8.67 -15.31
CA ASP A 197 14.78 9.99 -15.04
C ASP A 197 13.73 10.96 -14.44
N GLY A 198 14.04 11.45 -13.24
CA GLY A 198 13.20 12.28 -12.38
C GLY A 198 12.01 11.57 -11.72
N ALA A 199 11.63 10.37 -12.17
CA ALA A 199 10.49 9.63 -11.63
C ALA A 199 10.76 9.13 -10.21
N VAL A 200 11.99 8.69 -9.92
CA VAL A 200 12.37 8.19 -8.58
C VAL A 200 12.44 9.35 -7.58
N SER A 201 13.01 10.49 -7.96
CA SER A 201 12.97 11.68 -7.09
C SER A 201 11.55 12.13 -6.77
N ARG A 202 10.64 12.16 -7.75
CA ARG A 202 9.22 12.50 -7.51
C ARG A 202 8.51 11.48 -6.62
N LEU A 203 8.78 10.18 -6.80
CA LEU A 203 8.25 9.13 -5.93
C LEU A 203 8.68 9.34 -4.47
N ILE A 204 9.96 9.64 -4.23
CA ILE A 204 10.49 9.91 -2.89
C ILE A 204 9.85 11.15 -2.26
N ALA A 205 9.64 12.20 -3.05
CA ALA A 205 9.00 13.43 -2.60
C ALA A 205 7.48 13.28 -2.36
N GLY A 206 6.87 12.16 -2.76
CA GLY A 206 5.41 12.01 -2.72
C GLY A 206 4.67 12.76 -3.83
N GLU A 207 5.38 13.11 -4.91
CA GLU A 207 4.93 13.94 -6.04
C GLU A 207 4.84 13.14 -7.36
N ALA A 208 4.79 11.81 -7.27
CA ALA A 208 4.74 10.95 -8.45
C ALA A 208 3.50 11.23 -9.32
N THR A 209 3.74 11.41 -10.60
CA THR A 209 2.70 11.62 -11.61
C THR A 209 2.00 10.30 -11.97
N ALA A 210 0.89 10.39 -12.71
CA ALA A 210 0.24 9.21 -13.26
C ALA A 210 1.17 8.42 -14.20
N ALA A 211 2.01 9.11 -14.99
CA ALA A 211 3.00 8.47 -15.86
C ALA A 211 4.09 7.74 -15.08
N ASP A 212 4.58 8.36 -13.99
CA ASP A 212 5.56 7.71 -13.10
C ASP A 212 4.99 6.41 -12.53
N ARG A 213 3.74 6.41 -12.04
CA ARG A 213 3.12 5.18 -11.54
C ARG A 213 2.88 4.16 -12.65
N ALA A 214 2.39 4.60 -13.80
CA ALA A 214 2.04 3.73 -14.92
C ALA A 214 3.22 2.90 -15.41
N THR A 215 4.44 3.46 -15.48
CA THR A 215 5.60 2.70 -15.96
C THR A 215 5.97 1.54 -15.03
N PHE A 216 5.88 1.73 -13.71
CA PHE A 216 6.15 0.65 -12.76
C PHE A 216 5.03 -0.38 -12.71
N VAL A 217 3.77 0.07 -12.67
CA VAL A 217 2.60 -0.83 -12.63
C VAL A 217 2.55 -1.68 -13.89
N ALA A 218 2.79 -1.08 -15.05
CA ALA A 218 2.86 -1.81 -16.32
C ALA A 218 4.01 -2.82 -16.34
N SER A 219 5.19 -2.45 -15.84
CA SER A 219 6.34 -3.37 -15.71
C SER A 219 5.99 -4.58 -14.84
N ALA A 220 5.34 -4.37 -13.70
CA ALA A 220 4.91 -5.44 -12.82
C ALA A 220 3.86 -6.35 -13.48
N ALA A 221 2.81 -5.76 -14.08
CA ALA A 221 1.77 -6.50 -14.78
C ALA A 221 2.32 -7.27 -16.01
N ALA A 222 3.38 -6.76 -16.64
CA ALA A 222 4.03 -7.38 -17.79
C ALA A 222 5.12 -8.41 -17.45
N SER A 223 5.49 -8.55 -16.17
CA SER A 223 6.55 -9.45 -15.73
C SER A 223 6.20 -10.94 -15.93
N ALA A 224 7.22 -11.78 -16.03
CA ALA A 224 7.10 -13.24 -16.06
C ALA A 224 7.50 -13.86 -14.70
N PRO A 225 6.62 -14.64 -14.05
CA PRO A 225 6.93 -15.27 -12.77
C PRO A 225 8.19 -16.14 -12.79
N GLY A 226 9.06 -15.95 -11.80
CA GLY A 226 10.31 -16.69 -11.64
C GLY A 226 11.45 -16.21 -12.56
N THR A 227 11.24 -15.16 -13.36
CA THR A 227 12.27 -14.62 -14.26
C THR A 227 12.35 -13.10 -14.16
N ALA A 228 13.41 -12.55 -14.74
CA ALA A 228 13.61 -11.13 -14.86
C ALA A 228 12.99 -10.54 -16.14
N GLU A 229 12.19 -11.31 -16.88
CA GLU A 229 11.64 -10.90 -18.17
C GLU A 229 10.37 -10.06 -18.02
N VAL A 230 10.26 -9.02 -18.84
CA VAL A 230 9.08 -8.17 -18.98
C VAL A 230 8.63 -8.26 -20.44
N ASN A 231 7.37 -8.64 -20.67
CA ASN A 231 6.84 -8.72 -22.03
C ASN A 231 6.57 -7.31 -22.57
N PRO A 232 7.24 -6.85 -23.65
CA PRO A 232 7.16 -5.45 -24.09
C PRO A 232 5.78 -5.07 -24.64
N GLU A 233 5.12 -5.95 -25.40
CA GLU A 233 3.78 -5.69 -25.94
C GLU A 233 2.73 -5.57 -24.82
N ARG A 234 2.87 -6.40 -23.78
CA ARG A 234 2.04 -6.30 -22.58
C ARG A 234 2.36 -5.04 -21.80
N PHE A 235 3.63 -4.70 -21.63
CA PHE A 235 4.04 -3.49 -20.94
C PHE A 235 3.37 -2.26 -21.54
N GLU A 236 3.46 -2.07 -22.86
CA GLU A 236 2.82 -0.94 -23.54
C GLU A 236 1.31 -0.92 -23.32
N ARG A 237 0.63 -2.06 -23.49
CA ARG A 237 -0.82 -2.16 -23.29
C ARG A 237 -1.23 -1.87 -21.84
N GLU A 238 -0.57 -2.45 -20.86
CA GLU A 238 -0.92 -2.20 -19.45
C GLU A 238 -0.59 -0.75 -19.06
N ARG A 239 0.47 -0.15 -19.62
CA ARG A 239 0.79 1.28 -19.39
C ARG A 239 -0.32 2.18 -19.90
N GLU A 240 -0.82 1.93 -21.11
CA GLU A 240 -1.95 2.67 -21.68
C GLU A 240 -3.20 2.54 -20.80
N ARG A 241 -3.49 1.35 -20.28
CA ARG A 241 -4.64 1.12 -19.40
C ARG A 241 -4.50 1.83 -18.06
N VAL A 242 -3.31 1.84 -17.45
CA VAL A 242 -3.07 2.56 -16.20
C VAL A 242 -3.16 4.08 -16.41
N LEU A 243 -2.63 4.59 -17.53
CA LEU A 243 -2.74 6.01 -17.88
C LEU A 243 -4.18 6.45 -18.16
N ALA A 244 -4.98 5.55 -18.74
CA ALA A 244 -6.39 5.78 -19.02
C ALA A 244 -7.31 5.44 -17.84
N ALA A 245 -6.76 5.00 -16.70
CA ALA A 245 -7.55 4.73 -15.50
C ALA A 245 -8.17 6.05 -15.02
N ASP A 246 -9.49 6.12 -15.10
CA ASP A 246 -10.31 7.24 -14.64
C ASP A 246 -11.21 6.73 -13.51
N SER A 247 -10.56 6.32 -12.43
CA SER A 247 -11.26 5.84 -11.24
C SER A 247 -11.46 6.95 -10.22
N TRP A 248 -12.32 6.69 -9.25
CA TRP A 248 -12.56 7.59 -8.12
C TRP A 248 -11.29 7.86 -7.30
N VAL A 249 -10.28 6.99 -7.35
CA VAL A 249 -9.11 7.04 -6.47
C VAL A 249 -8.26 8.29 -6.71
N SER A 250 -7.95 8.63 -7.96
CA SER A 250 -7.16 9.83 -8.25
C SER A 250 -7.89 11.11 -7.91
N ALA A 251 -9.20 11.17 -8.18
CA ALA A 251 -10.03 12.32 -7.84
C ALA A 251 -10.15 12.51 -6.32
N ALA A 252 -10.48 11.44 -5.59
CA ALA A 252 -10.58 11.45 -4.14
C ALA A 252 -9.24 11.81 -3.48
N ASP A 253 -8.12 11.25 -3.94
CA ASP A 253 -6.81 11.60 -3.39
C ASP A 253 -6.45 13.08 -3.62
N ALA A 254 -6.79 13.64 -4.79
CA ALA A 254 -6.56 15.06 -5.07
C ALA A 254 -7.39 15.95 -4.14
N GLU A 255 -8.66 15.62 -3.90
CA GLU A 255 -9.54 16.34 -2.99
C GLU A 255 -9.06 16.23 -1.53
N TRP A 256 -8.70 15.02 -1.10
CA TRP A 256 -8.15 14.81 0.23
C TRP A 256 -6.85 15.57 0.47
N ARG A 257 -5.92 15.56 -0.49
CA ARG A 257 -4.67 16.32 -0.39
C ARG A 257 -4.88 17.82 -0.40
N ALA A 258 -5.91 18.31 -1.11
CA ALA A 258 -6.26 19.72 -1.13
C ALA A 258 -6.85 20.19 0.22
N ALA A 259 -7.59 19.31 0.91
CA ALA A 259 -8.19 19.60 2.21
C ALA A 259 -7.22 19.35 3.39
N ALA A 260 -6.29 18.42 3.24
CA ALA A 260 -5.44 17.97 4.34
C ALA A 260 -4.53 19.07 4.91
N ASP A 261 -4.45 19.12 6.24
CA ASP A 261 -3.39 19.85 6.97
C ASP A 261 -2.25 18.87 7.33
N ARG A 262 -1.33 19.31 8.18
CA ARG A 262 -0.17 18.55 8.63
C ARG A 262 -0.59 17.16 9.15
N ARG A 263 0.12 16.13 8.72
CA ARG A 263 -0.02 14.76 9.25
C ARG A 263 0.00 14.77 10.78
N GLY A 264 -1.02 14.18 11.41
CA GLY A 264 -1.23 14.09 12.85
C GLY A 264 -1.91 15.32 13.49
N SER A 265 -2.21 16.37 12.73
CA SER A 265 -2.98 17.50 13.25
C SER A 265 -4.46 17.15 13.39
N ARG A 266 -5.12 17.80 14.36
CA ARG A 266 -6.58 17.72 14.56
C ARG A 266 -7.29 18.26 13.31
N VAL A 267 -8.37 17.61 12.93
CA VAL A 267 -9.27 18.05 11.87
C VAL A 267 -10.29 19.01 12.47
N ASP A 268 -10.25 20.27 12.03
CA ASP A 268 -11.26 21.28 12.40
C ASP A 268 -12.44 21.31 11.41
N ASP A 269 -12.13 21.15 10.12
CA ASP A 269 -13.09 21.06 9.02
C ASP A 269 -12.56 20.06 7.98
N ALA A 270 -13.43 19.22 7.44
CA ALA A 270 -13.09 18.27 6.40
C ALA A 270 -14.30 18.04 5.47
N PRO A 271 -14.06 17.82 4.17
CA PRO A 271 -15.09 17.34 3.26
C PRO A 271 -15.75 16.05 3.77
N ASP A 272 -17.02 15.88 3.45
CA ASP A 272 -17.77 14.65 3.73
C ASP A 272 -17.21 13.47 2.91
N ALA A 273 -16.88 12.35 3.56
CA ALA A 273 -16.21 11.23 2.89
C ALA A 273 -17.09 10.59 1.80
N THR A 274 -18.41 10.59 1.99
CA THR A 274 -19.36 10.11 0.98
C THR A 274 -19.29 10.99 -0.28
N ALA A 275 -19.18 12.31 -0.12
CA ALA A 275 -19.03 13.23 -1.24
C ALA A 275 -17.68 13.08 -1.98
N VAL A 276 -16.58 12.87 -1.25
CA VAL A 276 -15.24 12.73 -1.85
C VAL A 276 -15.05 11.38 -2.54
N GLU A 277 -15.52 10.29 -1.92
CA GLU A 277 -15.21 8.93 -2.36
C GLU A 277 -16.41 8.26 -3.04
N GLU A 278 -17.54 8.12 -2.34
CA GLU A 278 -18.67 7.32 -2.83
C GLU A 278 -19.39 7.96 -4.01
N ALA A 279 -19.57 9.29 -3.99
CA ALA A 279 -20.13 10.01 -5.13
C ALA A 279 -19.25 9.91 -6.39
N GLY A 280 -17.94 9.70 -6.20
CA GLY A 280 -16.98 9.42 -7.28
C GLY A 280 -17.00 7.98 -7.77
N GLY A 281 -17.66 7.05 -7.06
CA GLY A 281 -17.76 5.64 -7.42
C GLY A 281 -17.02 4.69 -6.47
N ALA A 282 -16.58 5.14 -5.29
CA ALA A 282 -16.04 4.24 -4.28
C ALA A 282 -17.12 3.26 -3.77
N PRO A 283 -16.79 1.97 -3.54
CA PRO A 283 -17.74 1.03 -2.94
C PRO A 283 -18.14 1.48 -1.53
N SER A 284 -19.42 1.41 -1.19
CA SER A 284 -19.92 1.72 0.15
C SER A 284 -19.46 0.67 1.17
N THR A 285 -19.19 1.06 2.41
CA THR A 285 -18.78 0.11 3.47
C THR A 285 -19.93 -0.63 4.16
N GLY A 286 -21.20 -0.32 3.84
CA GLY A 286 -22.39 -1.01 4.35
C GLY A 286 -22.50 -1.11 5.89
N GLU A 287 -23.58 -1.75 6.36
CA GLU A 287 -23.66 -2.26 7.73
C GLU A 287 -23.11 -3.69 7.74
N TRP A 288 -21.97 -3.94 8.38
CA TRP A 288 -21.55 -5.31 8.69
C TRP A 288 -22.54 -5.91 9.69
N THR A 289 -23.19 -7.02 9.33
CA THR A 289 -23.69 -7.97 10.33
C THR A 289 -22.48 -8.66 10.94
N PRO A 290 -22.25 -8.58 12.25
CA PRO A 290 -21.19 -9.34 12.90
C PRO A 290 -21.34 -10.81 12.54
N ALA A 291 -20.22 -11.48 12.21
CA ALA A 291 -20.24 -12.93 12.12
C ALA A 291 -20.59 -13.50 13.52
N GLU A 292 -21.60 -14.38 13.57
CA GLU A 292 -21.99 -15.11 14.80
C GLU A 292 -20.90 -16.08 15.28
#